data_AF-A0A9D8L155-F1
#
_entry.id   AF-A0A9D8L155-F1
#
_cell.length_a   1.000
_cell.length_b   1.000
_cell.length_c   1.000
_cell.angle_alpha   90.00
_cell.angle_beta   90.00
_cell.angle_gamma   90.00
#
_symmetry.space_group_name_H-M   'P 1'
#
loop_
_entity.id
_entity.type
_entity.pdbx_description
1 polymer ?
#
loop_
_entity_poly.entity_id
_entity_poly.type
_entity_poly.pdbx_seq_one_letter_code
_entity_poly.pdbx_strand_id
1 'polypeptide(L)'
;MFVNRFVPLALALALAGCGSIGAIGLGPMGGKPSEPPEAAGGLPPPPPTGPVASAPLPEPMTPQPGAPGAPPPASGGGSGAVGRTDLLGGWTIASSGDSCQLFMTLTSWTGGYRASTRGCSNATLKSISA
;
A
#
# COMPACT_ATOMS: atom_id res chain seq x y z
N MET A 1 8.85 24.61 46.32
CA MET A 1 8.11 23.33 46.17
C MET A 1 6.78 23.44 45.39
N PHE A 2 6.39 24.63 44.89
CA PHE A 2 5.09 24.82 44.22
C PHE A 2 5.08 24.55 42.70
N VAL A 3 6.24 24.55 42.03
CA VAL A 3 6.34 24.34 40.57
C VAL A 3 5.90 22.95 40.11
N ASN A 4 6.13 21.91 40.93
CA ASN A 4 5.86 20.52 40.54
C ASN A 4 4.37 20.14 40.57
N ARG A 5 3.50 20.99 41.14
CA ARG A 5 2.05 20.77 41.23
C ARG A 5 1.29 21.28 39.99
N PHE A 6 1.89 22.16 39.19
CA PHE A 6 1.26 22.74 38.00
C PHE A 6 1.55 21.96 36.71
N VAL A 7 2.63 21.17 36.69
CA VAL A 7 3.00 20.31 35.55
C VAL A 7 1.91 19.30 35.14
N PRO A 8 1.27 18.53 36.05
CA PRO A 8 0.24 17.58 35.62
C PRO A 8 -1.03 18.29 35.13
N LEU A 9 -1.34 19.47 35.66
CA LEU A 9 -2.53 20.24 35.28
C LEU A 9 -2.39 20.83 33.86
N ALA A 10 -1.21 21.33 33.52
CA ALA A 10 -0.91 21.83 32.17
C ALA A 10 -0.92 20.70 31.12
N LEU A 11 -0.41 19.51 31.49
CA LEU A 11 -0.39 18.35 30.60
C LEU A 11 -1.81 17.80 30.34
N ALA A 12 -2.69 17.81 31.33
CA ALA A 12 -4.08 17.40 31.18
C ALA A 12 -4.89 18.35 30.28
N LEU A 13 -4.64 19.67 30.34
CA LEU A 13 -5.30 20.65 29.47
C LEU A 13 -4.90 20.51 28.00
N ALA A 14 -3.65 20.11 27.71
CA ALA A 14 -3.16 19.96 26.35
C ALA A 14 -3.81 18.78 25.59
N LEU A 15 -4.17 17.69 26.28
CA LEU A 15 -4.82 16.53 25.64
C LEU A 15 -6.32 16.74 25.35
N ALA A 16 -7.00 17.67 26.04
CA ALA A 16 -8.43 17.93 25.86
C ALA A 16 -8.75 18.84 24.66
N GLY A 17 -7.75 19.48 24.04
CA GLY A 17 -7.95 20.45 22.96
C GLY A 17 -8.15 19.87 21.55
N CYS A 18 -8.09 18.54 21.36
CA CYS A 18 -8.09 17.93 20.03
C CYS A 18 -9.48 17.39 19.60
N GLY A 19 -10.53 18.17 19.76
CA GLY A 19 -11.83 17.82 19.20
C GLY A 19 -12.86 18.91 19.40
N SER A 20 -13.19 19.64 18.32
CA SER A 20 -14.51 20.28 18.03
C SER A 20 -14.37 21.59 17.25
N ILE A 21 -13.73 21.56 16.07
CA ILE A 21 -13.94 22.58 15.04
C ILE A 21 -14.34 21.84 13.75
N GLY A 22 -15.62 21.47 13.68
CA GLY A 22 -16.19 20.78 12.53
C GLY A 22 -17.72 20.87 12.45
N ALA A 23 -18.34 21.78 13.20
CA ALA A 23 -19.79 21.80 13.39
C ALA A 23 -20.47 23.11 12.96
N ILE A 24 -19.89 23.90 12.04
CA ILE A 24 -20.62 25.00 11.40
C ILE A 24 -20.25 25.04 9.91
N GLY A 25 -21.15 24.54 9.06
CA GLY A 25 -20.95 24.51 7.61
C GLY A 25 -22.09 23.79 6.89
N LEU A 26 -23.33 24.20 7.18
CA LEU A 26 -24.51 23.83 6.38
C LEU A 26 -24.34 24.31 4.95
N GLY A 27 -24.17 23.38 4.01
CA GLY A 27 -24.43 23.58 2.59
C GLY A 27 -25.39 22.49 2.12
N PRO A 28 -26.54 22.81 1.50
CA PRO A 28 -27.50 21.80 1.08
C PRO A 28 -26.90 20.92 -0.02
N MET A 29 -27.04 19.60 0.17
CA MET A 29 -26.75 18.57 -0.81
C MET A 29 -27.65 18.75 -2.04
N GLY A 30 -27.21 19.59 -2.98
CA GLY A 30 -27.73 19.63 -4.34
C GLY A 30 -27.27 18.38 -5.07
N GLY A 31 -28.12 17.34 -5.05
CA GLY A 31 -27.94 16.13 -5.82
C GLY A 31 -27.85 16.46 -7.31
N LYS A 32 -26.67 16.26 -7.89
CA LYS A 32 -26.54 16.04 -9.33
C LYS A 32 -26.62 14.55 -9.57
N PRO A 33 -27.64 14.05 -10.31
CA PRO A 33 -27.63 12.69 -10.82
C PRO A 33 -26.34 12.51 -11.62
N SER A 34 -25.48 11.61 -11.16
CA SER A 34 -24.39 11.09 -11.97
C SER A 34 -25.02 10.31 -13.12
N GLU A 35 -25.06 10.94 -14.29
CA GLU A 35 -25.34 10.26 -15.55
C GLU A 35 -24.42 9.03 -15.69
N PRO A 36 -24.94 7.88 -16.16
CA PRO A 36 -24.10 6.71 -16.42
C PRO A 36 -23.06 7.10 -17.48
N PRO A 37 -21.79 6.67 -17.37
CA PRO A 37 -20.86 6.83 -18.47
C PRO A 37 -21.45 6.13 -19.70
N GLU A 38 -21.72 6.94 -20.72
CA GLU A 38 -22.12 6.48 -22.04
C GLU A 38 -21.16 5.39 -22.51
N ALA A 39 -21.73 4.24 -22.83
CA ALA A 39 -21.06 3.19 -23.57
C ALA A 39 -20.73 3.73 -24.97
N ALA A 40 -19.46 4.09 -25.19
CA ALA A 40 -18.94 4.40 -26.51
C ALA A 40 -17.58 3.73 -26.69
N GLY A 41 -17.54 2.74 -27.57
CA GLY A 41 -16.31 2.19 -28.12
C GLY A 41 -15.83 0.92 -27.44
N GLY A 42 -16.44 -0.21 -27.79
CA GLY A 42 -15.83 -1.51 -27.58
C GLY A 42 -14.39 -1.50 -28.10
N LEU A 43 -13.46 -1.96 -27.26
CA LEU A 43 -12.08 -2.19 -27.67
C LEU A 43 -12.09 -3.09 -28.93
N PRO A 44 -11.30 -2.78 -29.97
CA PRO A 44 -11.17 -3.68 -31.11
C PRO A 44 -10.72 -5.06 -30.61
N PRO A 45 -11.28 -6.15 -31.14
CA PRO A 45 -10.82 -7.48 -30.79
C PRO A 45 -9.31 -7.58 -31.07
N PRO A 46 -8.54 -8.25 -30.21
CA PRO A 46 -7.12 -8.44 -30.44
C PRO A 46 -6.91 -9.13 -31.81
N PRO A 47 -5.88 -8.74 -32.58
CA PRO A 47 -5.59 -9.41 -33.85
C PRO A 47 -5.34 -10.90 -33.60
N PRO A 48 -5.69 -11.78 -34.56
CA PRO A 48 -5.39 -13.21 -34.43
C PRO A 48 -3.89 -13.38 -34.27
N THR A 49 -3.49 -14.01 -33.16
CA THR A 49 -2.12 -14.46 -32.93
C THR A 49 -1.78 -15.51 -33.98
N GLY A 50 -0.96 -15.13 -34.96
CA GLY A 50 -0.32 -16.09 -35.86
C GLY A 50 0.53 -17.09 -35.08
N PRO A 51 0.84 -18.26 -35.66
CA PRO A 51 1.62 -19.28 -34.97
C PRO A 51 2.98 -18.73 -34.54
N VAL A 52 3.20 -18.72 -33.22
CA VAL A 52 4.50 -18.43 -32.63
C VAL A 52 5.42 -19.57 -33.04
N ALA A 53 6.49 -19.27 -33.78
CA ALA A 53 7.51 -20.26 -34.09
C ALA A 53 8.19 -20.66 -32.78
N SER A 54 7.90 -21.86 -32.29
CA SER A 54 8.60 -22.47 -31.16
C SER A 54 10.06 -22.71 -31.57
N ALA A 55 10.97 -21.86 -31.10
CA ALA A 55 12.37 -22.27 -31.04
C ALA A 55 12.47 -23.46 -30.07
N PRO A 56 13.23 -24.52 -30.38
CA PRO A 56 13.34 -25.67 -29.50
C PRO A 56 13.90 -25.24 -28.13
N LEU A 57 13.11 -25.52 -27.09
CA LEU A 57 13.52 -25.45 -25.70
C LEU A 57 14.59 -26.54 -25.47
N PRO A 58 15.65 -26.30 -24.67
CA PRO A 58 16.58 -27.36 -24.28
C PRO A 58 15.81 -28.54 -23.69
N GLU A 59 16.13 -29.74 -24.14
CA GLU A 59 15.45 -30.98 -23.74
C GLU A 59 15.48 -31.14 -22.21
N PRO A 60 14.37 -31.56 -21.57
CA PRO A 60 14.39 -31.93 -20.17
C PRO A 60 15.31 -33.13 -19.99
N MET A 61 16.36 -32.98 -19.18
CA MET A 61 17.17 -34.13 -18.77
C MET A 61 16.24 -35.12 -18.06
N THR A 62 16.13 -36.31 -18.60
CA THR A 62 15.36 -37.41 -18.02
C THR A 62 15.86 -37.69 -16.60
N PRO A 63 14.97 -37.75 -15.58
CA PRO A 63 15.37 -38.11 -14.24
C PRO A 63 15.91 -39.55 -14.24
N GLN A 64 17.15 -39.72 -13.80
CA GLN A 64 17.74 -41.03 -13.56
C GLN A 64 16.91 -41.77 -12.48
N PRO A 65 16.44 -43.01 -12.72
CA PRO A 65 15.71 -43.76 -11.71
C PRO A 65 16.61 -44.03 -10.49
N GLY A 66 16.31 -43.39 -9.36
CA GLY A 66 17.02 -43.62 -8.10
C GLY A 66 17.52 -42.35 -7.38
N ALA A 67 17.39 -41.16 -7.96
CA ALA A 67 17.67 -39.92 -7.24
C ALA A 67 16.48 -39.57 -6.32
N PRO A 68 16.69 -39.36 -5.01
CA PRO A 68 15.65 -38.77 -4.16
C PRO A 68 15.21 -37.45 -4.79
N GLY A 69 13.91 -37.35 -5.09
CA GLY A 69 13.34 -36.14 -5.67
C GLY A 69 13.70 -34.95 -4.80
N ALA A 70 14.30 -33.93 -5.41
CA ALA A 70 14.58 -32.69 -4.70
C ALA A 70 13.26 -32.19 -4.08
N PRO A 71 13.22 -31.91 -2.78
CA PRO A 71 12.01 -31.41 -2.15
C PRO A 71 11.54 -30.15 -2.88
N PRO A 72 10.21 -29.91 -2.97
CA PRO A 72 9.70 -28.66 -3.52
C PRO A 72 10.42 -27.49 -2.83
N PRO A 73 10.73 -26.39 -3.55
CA PRO A 73 11.42 -25.26 -2.94
C PRO A 73 10.65 -24.86 -1.69
N ALA A 74 11.26 -25.04 -0.53
CA ALA A 74 10.68 -24.66 0.74
C ALA A 74 10.39 -23.16 0.63
N SER A 75 9.12 -22.77 0.82
CA SER A 75 8.76 -21.37 1.04
C SER A 75 9.67 -20.85 2.15
N GLY A 76 10.64 -20.01 1.77
CA GLY A 76 11.84 -19.72 2.56
C GLY A 76 11.51 -19.17 3.94
N GLY A 77 11.48 -20.06 4.93
CA GLY A 77 11.41 -19.75 6.36
C GLY A 77 12.79 -19.76 7.03
N GLY A 78 13.86 -19.47 6.28
CA GLY A 78 15.22 -19.46 6.79
C GLY A 78 16.07 -18.46 6.00
N SER A 79 16.48 -17.39 6.68
CA SER A 79 17.06 -16.13 6.17
C SER A 79 16.10 -15.17 5.48
N GLY A 80 15.58 -14.21 6.26
CA GLY A 80 15.43 -12.80 5.82
C GLY A 80 14.54 -12.50 4.61
N ALA A 81 13.66 -13.41 4.18
CA ALA A 81 12.72 -13.13 3.11
C ALA A 81 11.54 -12.33 3.68
N VAL A 82 11.43 -11.07 3.26
CA VAL A 82 10.27 -10.22 3.59
C VAL A 82 9.10 -10.65 2.71
N GLY A 83 8.09 -11.24 3.33
CA GLY A 83 6.83 -11.58 2.70
C GLY A 83 5.99 -10.34 2.43
N ARG A 84 5.00 -10.48 1.55
CA ARG A 84 4.16 -9.34 1.17
C ARG A 84 3.37 -8.74 2.34
N THR A 85 2.90 -9.60 3.23
CA THR A 85 2.15 -9.20 4.41
C THR A 85 3.01 -8.51 5.46
N ASP A 86 4.34 -8.70 5.41
CA ASP A 86 5.27 -8.09 6.37
C ASP A 86 5.43 -6.58 6.13
N LEU A 87 5.01 -6.07 4.97
CA LEU A 87 5.03 -4.63 4.64
C LEU A 87 3.74 -3.90 5.04
N LEU A 88 2.77 -4.60 5.64
CA LEU A 88 1.50 -4.00 6.01
C LEU A 88 1.59 -3.19 7.31
N GLY A 89 0.80 -2.12 7.39
CA GLY A 89 0.67 -1.32 8.60
C GLY A 89 1.36 0.04 8.50
N GLY A 90 1.70 0.59 9.66
CA GLY A 90 2.32 1.90 9.80
C GLY A 90 3.84 1.81 9.89
N TRP A 91 4.52 2.65 9.12
CA TRP A 91 5.96 2.75 9.02
C TRP A 91 6.40 4.19 9.25
N THR A 92 7.51 4.39 9.93
CA THR A 92 8.14 5.72 9.97
C THR A 92 9.15 5.81 8.84
N ILE A 93 8.97 6.78 7.95
CA ILE A 93 9.90 7.08 6.86
C ILE A 93 10.59 8.41 7.13
N ALA A 94 11.87 8.50 6.79
CA ALA A 94 12.65 9.72 6.95
C ALA A 94 13.39 10.06 5.65
N SER A 95 13.36 11.34 5.27
CA SER A 95 14.08 11.85 4.09
C SER A 95 14.42 13.32 4.28
N SER A 96 15.66 13.69 3.96
CA SER A 96 16.14 15.09 4.00
C SER A 96 15.82 15.85 5.30
N GLY A 97 15.89 15.18 6.45
CA GLY A 97 15.62 15.76 7.77
C GLY A 97 14.15 15.82 8.18
N ASP A 98 13.22 15.40 7.31
CA ASP A 98 11.80 15.22 7.65
C ASP A 98 11.55 13.75 7.99
N SER A 99 10.66 13.48 8.94
CA SER A 99 10.25 12.13 9.34
C SER A 99 8.73 12.08 9.53
N CYS A 100 8.07 11.12 8.89
CA CYS A 100 6.61 11.01 8.93
C CYS A 100 6.11 9.58 8.82
N GLN A 101 4.81 9.38 9.03
CA GLN A 101 4.19 8.07 9.01
C GLN A 101 3.73 7.70 7.60
N LEU A 102 4.01 6.47 7.18
CA LEU A 102 3.56 5.84 5.95
C LEU A 102 2.67 4.65 6.32
N PHE A 103 1.48 4.58 5.74
CA PHE A 103 0.55 3.47 5.96
C PHE A 103 0.43 2.65 4.68
N MET A 104 0.64 1.34 4.78
CA MET A 104 0.57 0.41 3.67
C MET A 104 -0.49 -0.66 3.90
N THR A 105 -1.32 -0.92 2.88
CA THR A 105 -2.33 -1.99 2.89
C THR A 105 -2.27 -2.81 1.61
N LEU A 106 -2.65 -4.09 1.67
CA LEU A 106 -2.66 -4.96 0.50
C LEU A 106 -3.87 -4.62 -0.37
N THR A 107 -3.68 -4.58 -1.68
CA THR A 107 -4.79 -4.49 -2.63
C THR A 107 -5.20 -5.88 -3.13
N SER A 108 -6.43 -6.01 -3.62
CA SER A 108 -6.94 -7.27 -4.21
C SER A 108 -6.40 -7.52 -5.63
N TRP A 109 -5.97 -6.46 -6.33
CA TRP A 109 -5.43 -6.52 -7.70
C TRP A 109 -3.95 -6.93 -7.68
N THR A 110 -3.52 -7.66 -8.71
CA THR A 110 -2.23 -8.34 -8.97
C THR A 110 -0.98 -7.86 -8.21
N GLY A 111 -0.98 -7.96 -6.88
CA GLY A 111 0.21 -7.78 -6.04
C GLY A 111 0.56 -6.35 -5.62
N GLY A 112 -0.35 -5.37 -5.76
CA GLY A 112 -0.08 -3.99 -5.36
C GLY A 112 -0.36 -3.69 -3.89
N TYR A 113 0.23 -2.61 -3.36
CA TYR A 113 -0.11 -2.02 -2.07
C TYR A 113 -0.77 -0.65 -2.28
N ARG A 114 -1.72 -0.30 -1.41
CA ARG A 114 -2.09 1.10 -1.23
C ARG A 114 -1.16 1.73 -0.22
N ALA A 115 -0.76 2.97 -0.47
CA ALA A 115 0.17 3.70 0.37
C ALA A 115 -0.33 5.13 0.60
N SER A 116 -0.17 5.63 1.82
CA SER A 116 -0.47 7.03 2.14
C SER A 116 0.40 7.54 3.27
N THR A 117 0.88 8.78 3.17
CA THR A 117 1.71 9.41 4.19
C THR A 117 0.94 10.41 5.04
N ARG A 118 1.28 10.55 6.33
CA ARG A 118 0.72 11.53 7.27
C ARG A 118 1.81 12.19 8.11
N GLY A 119 1.64 13.50 8.34
CA GLY A 119 2.52 14.28 9.21
C GLY A 119 3.84 14.69 8.57
N CYS A 120 4.00 14.54 7.25
CA CYS A 120 5.21 15.01 6.56
C CYS A 120 5.19 16.52 6.41
N SER A 121 6.35 17.16 6.50
CA SER A 121 6.53 18.58 6.19
C SER A 121 7.01 18.77 4.75
N ASN A 122 7.78 17.80 4.25
CA ASN A 122 8.35 17.80 2.90
C ASN A 122 7.26 17.56 1.82
N ALA A 123 7.26 18.37 0.76
CA ALA A 123 6.26 18.29 -0.32
C ALA A 123 6.32 16.97 -1.11
N THR A 124 7.52 16.43 -1.34
CA THR A 124 7.70 15.12 -2.00
C THR A 124 7.09 14.02 -1.15
N LEU A 125 7.36 14.01 0.16
CA LEU A 125 6.77 13.00 1.05
C LEU A 125 5.24 13.14 1.12
N LYS A 126 4.70 14.36 1.19
CA LYS A 126 3.25 14.62 1.15
C LYS A 126 2.57 14.12 -0.12
N SER A 127 3.28 14.09 -1.25
CA SER A 127 2.73 13.66 -2.53
C SER A 127 2.57 12.14 -2.67
N ILE A 128 3.01 11.35 -1.69
CA ILE A 128 2.95 9.89 -1.76
C ILE A 128 1.52 9.41 -1.45
N SER A 129 0.81 8.97 -2.49
CA SER A 129 -0.47 8.28 -2.41
C SER A 129 -0.68 7.33 -3.61
N ALA A 130 -1.03 6.06 -3.35
CA ALA A 130 -1.28 5.02 -4.36
C ALA A 130 -2.36 4.01 -3.90
#